data_AF-A0A4Z2E1C0-F1
#
_entry.id   AF-A0A4Z2E1C0-F1
#
_cell.length_a   1.000
_cell.length_b   1.000
_cell.length_c   1.000
_cell.angle_alpha   90.00
_cell.angle_beta   90.00
_cell.angle_gamma   90.00
#
_symmetry.space_group_name_H-M   'P 1'
#
loop_
_entity.id
_entity.type
_entity.pdbx_description
1 polymer ?
#
loop_
_entity_poly.entity_id
_entity_poly.type
_entity_poly.pdbx_seq_one_letter_code
_entity_poly.pdbx_strand_id
1 'polypeptide(L)'
;MGEDVVKARRFHTLAISAVRPSKHLSPSPSVQRCAFTSWTKENIHKRECCFFEEGDSEDVCKCGYSKTDHVDEAIKPEDFAGESWNKHRHAHEVPTDAFGDISFGGLGQKTGQYARVSTDTSPDTLYQLLTEQWKLPPPNLLISVTGGAKNFYLKARLKSMFHRGLIKVAQTTGEPHTSRWTND
;
A
#
# COMPACT_ATOMS: atom_id res chain seq x y z
N MET A 1 -19.23 45.85 -54.53
CA MET A 1 -17.97 46.62 -54.54
C MET A 1 -18.00 47.62 -53.40
N GLY A 2 -16.98 47.61 -52.54
CA GLY A 2 -16.75 48.52 -51.39
C GLY A 2 -17.65 48.20 -50.19
N GLU A 3 -17.22 47.44 -49.18
CA GLU A 3 -16.23 47.74 -48.13
C GLU A 3 -16.44 49.09 -47.45
N ASP A 4 -17.02 49.06 -46.24
CA ASP A 4 -16.63 49.99 -45.19
C ASP A 4 -16.55 49.27 -43.85
N VAL A 5 -15.33 49.33 -43.31
CA VAL A 5 -14.87 48.71 -42.06
C VAL A 5 -15.16 49.69 -40.93
N VAL A 6 -15.99 49.29 -39.97
CA VAL A 6 -16.00 49.91 -38.63
C VAL A 6 -15.71 48.85 -37.57
N LYS A 7 -14.49 48.96 -37.06
CA LYS A 7 -13.88 48.17 -35.99
C LYS A 7 -14.57 48.48 -34.66
N ALA A 8 -15.23 47.49 -34.06
CA ALA A 8 -15.70 47.57 -32.67
C ALA A 8 -15.08 46.43 -31.83
N ARG A 9 -14.04 46.82 -31.09
CA ARG A 9 -13.50 46.24 -29.84
C ARG A 9 -13.99 44.84 -29.44
N ARG A 10 -13.09 43.84 -29.55
CA ARG A 10 -13.14 42.62 -28.74
C ARG A 10 -12.85 42.98 -27.29
N PHE A 11 -13.88 42.97 -26.45
CA PHE A 11 -13.70 42.71 -25.03
C PHE A 11 -13.90 41.21 -24.82
N HIS A 12 -12.80 40.47 -24.62
CA HIS A 12 -12.87 39.13 -24.08
C HIS A 12 -13.29 39.25 -22.61
N THR A 13 -14.57 39.13 -22.34
CA THR A 13 -15.03 38.91 -20.96
C THR A 13 -14.72 37.46 -20.62
N LEU A 14 -13.65 37.24 -19.85
CA LEU A 14 -13.44 35.97 -19.16
C LEU A 14 -14.61 35.77 -18.20
N ALA A 15 -15.51 34.85 -18.53
CA ALA A 15 -16.46 34.34 -17.57
C ALA A 15 -15.68 33.51 -16.55
N ILE A 16 -15.25 34.15 -15.46
CA ILE A 16 -14.83 33.44 -14.25
C ILE A 16 -16.11 32.83 -13.69
N SER A 17 -16.40 31.59 -14.08
CA SER A 17 -17.41 30.81 -13.40
C SER A 17 -16.86 30.52 -12.00
N ALA A 18 -17.36 31.27 -11.02
CA ALA A 18 -17.10 31.01 -9.62
C ALA A 18 -17.64 29.62 -9.29
N VAL A 19 -16.75 28.62 -9.28
CA VAL A 19 -17.04 27.29 -8.76
C VAL A 19 -17.38 27.46 -7.29
N ARG A 20 -18.68 27.44 -6.98
CA ARG A 20 -19.15 27.31 -5.60
C ARG A 20 -18.55 26.00 -5.05
N PRO A 21 -18.01 25.98 -3.82
CA PRO A 21 -17.52 24.74 -3.22
C PRO A 21 -18.72 23.81 -3.00
N SER A 22 -18.88 22.87 -3.94
CA SER A 22 -19.90 21.83 -3.85
C SER A 22 -19.48 20.88 -2.73
N LYS A 23 -20.25 20.90 -1.65
CA LYS A 23 -20.10 19.90 -0.58
C LYS A 23 -20.46 18.53 -1.18
N HIS A 24 -19.51 17.60 -1.07
CA HIS A 24 -19.74 16.14 -1.10
C HIS A 24 -19.94 15.41 -2.44
N LEU A 25 -19.14 15.73 -3.47
CA LEU A 25 -18.94 14.77 -4.56
C LEU A 25 -17.80 13.82 -4.21
N SER A 26 -18.13 12.58 -3.86
CA SER A 26 -17.15 11.50 -3.72
C SER A 26 -16.43 11.32 -5.06
N PRO A 27 -15.08 11.31 -5.09
CA PRO A 27 -14.32 11.17 -6.33
C PRO A 27 -14.66 9.84 -7.02
N SER A 28 -14.63 9.80 -8.35
CA SER A 28 -14.90 8.58 -9.11
C SER A 28 -13.90 7.46 -8.74
N PRO A 29 -14.27 6.18 -8.91
CA PRO A 29 -13.37 5.06 -8.62
C PRO A 29 -12.03 5.14 -9.39
N SER A 30 -12.03 5.68 -10.62
CA SER A 30 -10.81 5.87 -11.40
C SER A 30 -9.91 6.96 -10.81
N VAL A 31 -10.48 8.08 -10.36
CA VAL A 31 -9.73 9.16 -9.71
C VAL A 31 -9.15 8.70 -8.37
N GLN A 32 -9.92 7.92 -7.60
CA GLN A 32 -9.44 7.33 -6.35
C GLN A 32 -8.25 6.37 -6.58
N ARG A 33 -8.31 5.53 -7.62
CA ARG A 33 -7.21 4.63 -7.98
C ARG A 33 -5.95 5.39 -8.43
N CYS A 34 -6.11 6.46 -9.20
CA CYS A 34 -4.98 7.31 -9.59
C CYS A 34 -4.35 8.01 -8.38
N ALA A 35 -5.18 8.57 -7.48
CA ALA A 35 -4.70 9.23 -6.27
C ALA A 35 -3.94 8.25 -5.36
N PHE A 36 -4.47 7.04 -5.17
CA PHE A 36 -3.79 5.98 -4.42
C PHE A 36 -2.44 5.60 -5.07
N THR A 37 -2.42 5.41 -6.39
CA THR A 37 -1.20 5.03 -7.13
C THR A 37 -0.10 6.08 -6.97
N SER A 38 -0.43 7.36 -7.11
CA SER A 38 0.52 8.46 -6.92
C SER A 38 1.03 8.51 -5.48
N TRP A 39 0.11 8.49 -4.51
CA TRP A 39 0.48 8.54 -3.09
C TRP A 39 1.38 7.37 -2.70
N THR A 40 1.06 6.15 -3.14
CA THR A 40 1.87 4.96 -2.82
C THR A 40 3.27 5.06 -3.40
N LYS A 41 3.44 5.54 -4.64
CA LYS A 41 4.77 5.72 -5.23
C LYS A 41 5.59 6.81 -4.55
N GLU A 42 4.94 7.84 -4.01
CA GLU A 42 5.61 8.94 -3.32
C GLU A 42 6.01 8.59 -1.88
N ASN A 43 5.22 7.75 -1.21
CA ASN A 43 5.35 7.52 0.23
C ASN A 43 5.87 6.12 0.59
N ILE A 44 5.67 5.12 -0.27
CA ILE A 44 6.05 3.74 0.00
C ILE A 44 7.21 3.33 -0.88
N HIS A 45 8.29 2.90 -0.23
CA HIS A 45 9.51 2.46 -0.87
C HIS A 45 9.70 0.95 -0.68
N LYS A 46 10.49 0.34 -1.57
CA LYS A 46 11.06 -0.99 -1.43
C LYS A 46 12.58 -0.87 -1.50
N ARG A 47 13.28 -1.89 -1.00
CA ARG A 47 14.74 -2.00 -1.14
C ARG A 47 15.08 -2.91 -2.31
N GLU A 48 15.98 -2.44 -3.15
CA GLU A 48 16.56 -3.19 -4.27
C GLU A 48 18.07 -3.32 -4.09
N CYS A 49 18.59 -4.47 -4.47
CA CYS A 49 20.00 -4.77 -4.27
C CYS A 49 20.83 -4.36 -5.49
N CYS A 50 21.80 -3.48 -5.28
CA CYS A 50 22.69 -2.94 -6.31
C CYS A 50 24.07 -3.59 -6.36
N PHE A 51 24.30 -4.67 -5.60
CA PHE A 51 25.57 -5.39 -5.59
C PHE A 51 25.31 -6.89 -5.45
N PHE A 52 25.67 -7.65 -6.47
CA PHE A 52 25.63 -9.10 -6.44
C PHE A 52 26.89 -9.63 -5.76
N GLU A 53 26.71 -10.33 -4.65
CA GLU A 53 27.76 -11.16 -4.05
C GLU A 53 27.21 -12.57 -3.92
N GLU A 54 27.93 -13.54 -4.50
CA GLU A 54 27.55 -14.94 -4.47
C GLU A 54 27.46 -15.44 -3.02
N GLY A 55 26.33 -16.07 -2.69
CA GLY A 55 26.04 -16.65 -1.40
C GLY A 55 26.47 -18.11 -1.30
N ASP A 56 25.82 -18.86 -0.41
CA ASP A 56 26.11 -20.29 -0.17
C ASP A 56 25.66 -21.20 -1.33
N SER A 57 24.83 -20.70 -2.24
CA SER A 57 24.32 -21.43 -3.40
C SER A 57 24.70 -20.69 -4.68
N GLU A 58 25.09 -21.46 -5.70
CA GLU A 58 25.38 -20.92 -7.04
C GLU A 58 24.18 -20.10 -7.54
N ASP A 59 24.48 -18.93 -8.13
CA ASP A 59 23.50 -17.97 -8.66
C ASP A 59 22.50 -17.36 -7.64
N VAL A 60 22.76 -17.48 -6.34
CA VAL A 60 21.97 -16.78 -5.30
C VAL A 60 22.84 -15.70 -4.64
N CYS A 61 22.35 -14.46 -4.64
CA CYS A 61 23.02 -13.35 -3.97
C CYS A 61 22.83 -13.44 -2.45
N LYS A 62 23.75 -12.85 -1.66
CA LYS A 62 23.56 -12.68 -0.21
C LYS A 62 22.31 -11.87 0.19
N CYS A 63 21.70 -11.14 -0.73
CA CYS A 63 20.40 -10.51 -0.52
C CYS A 63 19.21 -11.51 -0.56
N GLY A 64 19.45 -12.75 -1.00
CA GLY A 64 18.48 -13.84 -1.11
C GLY A 64 17.76 -13.92 -2.47
N TYR A 65 18.04 -13.01 -3.40
CA TYR A 65 17.50 -13.03 -4.76
C TYR A 65 18.44 -13.75 -5.72
N SER A 66 17.87 -14.27 -6.82
CA SER A 66 18.66 -14.93 -7.85
C SER A 66 19.45 -13.91 -8.67
N LYS A 67 20.55 -14.34 -9.30
CA LYS A 67 21.36 -13.50 -10.17
C LYS A 67 20.55 -12.84 -11.30
N THR A 68 19.52 -13.52 -11.81
CA THR A 68 18.62 -12.99 -12.85
C THR A 68 17.66 -11.91 -12.37
N ASP A 69 17.45 -11.79 -11.06
CA ASP A 69 16.60 -10.74 -10.47
C ASP A 69 17.36 -9.43 -10.24
N HIS A 70 18.68 -9.45 -10.43
CA HIS A 70 19.53 -8.27 -10.33
C HIS A 70 19.60 -7.53 -11.68
N VAL A 71 19.66 -6.21 -11.62
CA VAL A 71 20.00 -5.37 -12.77
C VAL A 71 21.46 -5.63 -13.19
N ASP A 72 21.77 -5.51 -14.48
CA ASP A 72 23.10 -5.82 -15.02
C ASP A 72 24.22 -5.04 -14.32
N GLU A 73 23.92 -3.79 -13.91
CA GLU A 73 24.82 -2.91 -13.15
C GLU A 73 25.18 -3.49 -11.77
N ALA A 74 24.29 -4.26 -11.16
CA ALA A 74 24.53 -4.91 -9.87
C ALA A 74 25.42 -6.16 -10.00
N ILE A 75 25.46 -6.78 -11.18
CA ILE A 75 26.26 -7.98 -11.48
C ILE A 75 27.71 -7.62 -11.80
N LYS A 76 27.95 -6.42 -12.36
CA LYS A 76 29.30 -5.89 -12.63
C LYS A 76 29.53 -4.58 -11.87
N PRO A 77 29.65 -4.63 -10.55
CA PRO A 77 29.88 -3.45 -9.75
C PRO A 77 31.33 -2.98 -9.93
N GLU A 78 31.57 -2.03 -10.83
CA GLU A 78 32.87 -1.34 -10.91
C GLU A 78 33.16 -0.57 -9.61
N ASP A 79 32.11 -0.13 -8.91
CA ASP A 79 32.16 0.73 -7.72
C ASP A 79 32.36 -0.02 -6.39
N PHE A 80 32.09 -1.33 -6.34
CA PHE A 80 32.12 -2.13 -5.09
C PHE A 80 33.10 -3.31 -5.15
N ALA A 81 34.05 -3.27 -6.09
CA ALA A 81 35.05 -4.31 -6.28
C ALA A 81 35.87 -4.55 -4.99
N GLY A 82 35.78 -5.76 -4.43
CA GLY A 82 36.52 -6.17 -3.23
C GLY A 82 35.79 -5.93 -1.89
N GLU A 83 34.55 -5.45 -1.91
CA GLU A 83 33.74 -5.30 -0.70
C GLU A 83 32.84 -6.53 -0.41
N SER A 84 32.56 -6.79 0.86
CA SER A 84 31.56 -7.79 1.29
C SER A 84 30.17 -7.19 1.33
N TRP A 85 29.13 -7.97 1.02
CA TRP A 85 27.75 -7.50 0.95
C TRP A 85 27.25 -6.90 2.27
N ASN A 86 26.72 -5.67 2.21
CA ASN A 86 26.17 -4.96 3.37
C ASN A 86 24.81 -4.35 3.02
N LYS A 87 23.78 -4.71 3.78
CA LYS A 87 22.39 -4.24 3.60
C LYS A 87 22.24 -2.71 3.51
N HIS A 88 23.10 -1.93 4.15
CA HIS A 88 22.99 -0.46 4.17
C HIS A 88 23.72 0.21 2.99
N ARG A 89 24.74 -0.44 2.43
CA ARG A 89 25.53 0.10 1.31
C ARG A 89 25.09 -0.45 -0.04
N HIS A 90 24.62 -1.69 -0.04
CA HIS A 90 24.36 -2.49 -1.24
C HIS A 90 22.88 -2.75 -1.50
N ALA A 91 22.01 -2.08 -0.73
CA ALA A 91 20.60 -1.97 -1.05
C ALA A 91 20.21 -0.50 -0.99
N HIS A 92 19.54 -0.02 -2.03
CA HIS A 92 19.02 1.33 -2.11
C HIS A 92 17.48 1.30 -2.09
N GLU A 93 16.88 2.39 -1.64
CA GLU A 93 15.43 2.52 -1.61
C GLU A 93 14.91 3.11 -2.92
N VAL A 94 13.91 2.46 -3.49
CA VAL A 94 13.21 2.89 -4.69
C VAL A 94 11.70 2.88 -4.43
N PRO A 95 10.91 3.68 -5.17
CA PRO A 95 9.45 3.60 -5.10
C PRO A 95 8.94 2.17 -5.28
N THR A 96 7.93 1.79 -4.49
CA THR A 96 7.33 0.46 -4.62
C THR A 96 6.57 0.32 -5.95
N ASP A 97 6.70 -0.83 -6.58
CA ASP A 97 6.00 -1.23 -7.80
C ASP A 97 4.97 -2.34 -7.56
N ALA A 98 4.94 -2.89 -6.35
CA ALA A 98 4.09 -4.02 -5.97
C ALA A 98 3.01 -3.57 -5.00
N PHE A 99 1.88 -3.11 -5.55
CA PHE A 99 0.69 -2.71 -4.78
C PHE A 99 -0.59 -2.84 -5.62
N GLY A 100 -1.72 -2.98 -4.96
CA GLY A 100 -3.04 -3.03 -5.61
C GLY A 100 -3.99 -3.99 -4.92
N ASP A 101 -4.86 -4.60 -5.73
CA ASP A 101 -5.87 -5.55 -5.28
C ASP A 101 -5.46 -6.96 -5.71
N ILE A 102 -5.48 -7.92 -4.78
CA ILE A 102 -5.29 -9.34 -5.04
C ILE A 102 -6.61 -10.08 -4.87
N SER A 103 -6.99 -10.88 -5.86
CA SER A 103 -8.18 -11.73 -5.80
C SER A 103 -7.77 -13.20 -5.67
N PHE A 104 -8.37 -13.89 -4.70
CA PHE A 104 -8.14 -15.32 -4.51
C PHE A 104 -9.23 -16.11 -5.24
N GLY A 105 -8.83 -16.94 -6.20
CA GLY A 105 -9.73 -17.89 -6.87
C GLY A 105 -10.29 -18.93 -5.88
N GLY A 106 -11.57 -19.31 -6.02
CA GLY A 106 -12.23 -20.31 -5.18
C GLY A 106 -13.57 -19.88 -4.56
N LEU A 107 -14.08 -20.69 -3.63
CA LEU A 107 -15.32 -20.43 -2.89
C LEU A 107 -15.16 -19.18 -2.00
N GLY A 108 -15.92 -18.14 -2.33
CA GLY A 108 -16.00 -16.92 -1.51
C GLY A 108 -15.18 -15.72 -1.99
N GLN A 109 -14.71 -15.71 -3.26
CA GLN A 109 -14.13 -14.57 -3.99
C GLN A 109 -13.84 -13.33 -3.12
N LYS A 110 -12.71 -13.37 -2.41
CA LYS A 110 -12.27 -12.24 -1.58
C LYS A 110 -11.18 -11.49 -2.32
N THR A 111 -11.42 -10.21 -2.54
CA THR A 111 -10.40 -9.26 -2.98
C THR A 111 -9.81 -8.60 -1.74
N GLY A 112 -8.48 -8.61 -1.62
CA GLY A 112 -7.75 -7.91 -0.57
C GLY A 112 -6.83 -6.85 -1.16
N GLN A 113 -6.64 -5.74 -0.46
CA GLN A 113 -5.63 -4.75 -0.81
C GLN A 113 -4.26 -5.19 -0.31
N TYR A 114 -3.22 -4.97 -1.10
CA TYR A 114 -1.84 -5.26 -0.74
C TYR A 114 -0.90 -4.14 -1.18
N ALA A 115 0.20 -3.98 -0.44
CA ALA A 115 1.33 -3.12 -0.80
C ALA A 115 2.62 -3.67 -0.19
N ARG A 116 3.69 -3.74 -0.98
CA ARG A 116 5.05 -4.07 -0.51
C ARG A 116 5.70 -2.83 0.09
N VAL A 117 6.21 -2.96 1.31
CA VAL A 117 6.84 -1.87 2.09
C VAL A 117 8.28 -2.22 2.46
N SER A 118 9.13 -1.21 2.62
CA SER A 118 10.51 -1.35 3.13
C SER A 118 10.49 -1.61 4.64
N THR A 119 11.55 -2.24 5.17
CA THR A 119 11.71 -2.44 6.62
C THR A 119 11.82 -1.10 7.37
N ASP A 120 12.25 -0.05 6.68
CA ASP A 120 12.57 1.24 7.28
C ASP A 120 11.43 2.26 7.10
N THR A 121 10.31 1.85 6.48
CA THR A 121 9.15 2.71 6.31
C THR A 121 8.60 3.12 7.68
N SER A 122 8.34 4.43 7.85
CA SER A 122 7.88 4.96 9.13
C SER A 122 6.52 4.38 9.54
N PRO A 123 6.28 4.12 10.83
CA PRO A 123 4.98 3.66 11.31
C PRO A 123 3.84 4.63 10.98
N ASP A 124 4.12 5.93 10.95
CA ASP A 124 3.13 6.97 10.62
C ASP A 124 2.66 6.85 9.16
N THR A 125 3.59 6.61 8.24
CA THR A 125 3.25 6.34 6.83
C THR A 125 2.40 5.08 6.67
N LEU A 126 2.71 4.02 7.43
CA LEU A 126 1.90 2.80 7.44
C LEU A 126 0.50 3.06 8.01
N TYR A 127 0.39 3.87 9.05
CA TYR A 127 -0.90 4.24 9.62
C TYR A 127 -1.76 5.07 8.64
N GLN A 128 -1.14 6.00 7.91
CA GLN A 128 -1.80 6.75 6.84
C GLN A 128 -2.23 5.84 5.69
N LEU A 129 -1.42 4.84 5.32
CA LEU A 129 -1.82 3.84 4.32
C LEU A 129 -3.10 3.10 4.76
N LEU A 130 -3.16 2.62 6.00
CA LEU A 130 -4.32 1.88 6.51
C LEU A 130 -5.59 2.76 6.60
N THR A 131 -5.46 3.97 7.15
CA THR A 131 -6.62 4.80 7.49
C THR A 131 -7.04 5.75 6.37
N GLU A 132 -6.09 6.37 5.68
CA GLU A 132 -6.37 7.36 4.63
C GLU A 132 -6.52 6.71 3.26
N GLN A 133 -5.68 5.71 2.91
CA GLN A 133 -5.73 5.10 1.59
C GLN A 133 -6.71 3.93 1.53
N TRP A 134 -6.62 3.01 2.48
CA TRP A 134 -7.52 1.84 2.55
C TRP A 134 -8.83 2.13 3.29
N LYS A 135 -8.99 3.34 3.83
CA LYS A 135 -10.22 3.80 4.50
C LYS A 135 -10.64 2.89 5.66
N LEU A 136 -9.67 2.25 6.31
CA LEU A 136 -9.94 1.45 7.50
C LEU A 136 -10.22 2.37 8.69
N PRO A 137 -11.29 2.12 9.46
CA PRO A 137 -11.52 2.87 10.68
C PRO A 137 -10.38 2.61 11.68
N PRO A 138 -9.94 3.63 12.43
CA PRO A 138 -8.98 3.44 13.52
C PRO A 138 -9.50 2.40 14.52
N PRO A 139 -8.72 1.35 14.84
CA PRO A 139 -9.16 0.32 15.75
C PRO A 139 -9.18 0.82 17.20
N ASN A 140 -10.23 0.48 17.95
CA ASN A 140 -10.34 0.78 19.38
C ASN A 140 -9.65 -0.28 20.27
N LEU A 141 -9.27 -1.42 19.69
CA LEU A 141 -8.60 -2.53 20.37
C LEU A 141 -7.62 -3.19 19.40
N LEU A 142 -6.38 -3.36 19.87
CA LEU A 142 -5.34 -4.10 19.15
C LEU A 142 -5.14 -5.46 19.82
N ILE A 143 -5.31 -6.53 19.05
CA ILE A 143 -5.08 -7.91 19.51
C ILE A 143 -3.87 -8.44 18.75
N SER A 144 -2.78 -8.74 19.47
CA SER A 144 -1.61 -9.42 18.92
C SER A 144 -1.67 -10.91 19.26
N VAL A 145 -1.67 -11.75 18.23
CA VAL A 145 -1.59 -13.20 18.36
C VAL A 145 -0.28 -13.66 17.76
N THR A 146 0.61 -14.22 18.58
CA THR A 146 1.91 -14.72 18.15
C THR A 146 1.93 -16.25 18.18
N GLY A 147 2.71 -16.86 17.29
CA GLY A 147 2.82 -18.31 17.14
C GLY A 147 4.09 -18.72 16.41
N GLY A 148 4.33 -20.03 16.29
CA GLY A 148 5.46 -20.57 15.54
C GLY A 148 5.12 -20.87 14.07
N ALA A 149 6.14 -20.92 13.21
CA ALA A 149 5.98 -21.29 11.79
C ALA A 149 5.69 -22.78 11.56
N LYS A 150 5.83 -23.62 12.59
CA LYS A 150 5.56 -25.06 12.51
C LYS A 150 4.10 -25.35 12.85
N ASN A 151 3.52 -26.30 12.12
CA ASN A 151 2.18 -26.82 12.41
C ASN A 151 2.13 -27.35 13.85
N PHE A 152 1.16 -26.87 14.63
CA PHE A 152 0.90 -27.32 15.99
C PHE A 152 -0.52 -27.86 16.09
N TYR A 153 -0.69 -28.92 16.89
CA TYR A 153 -1.98 -29.59 17.06
C TYR A 153 -2.65 -29.11 18.35
N LEU A 154 -3.83 -28.49 18.21
CA LEU A 154 -4.72 -28.16 19.32
C LEU A 154 -5.85 -29.19 19.42
N LYS A 155 -6.24 -29.55 20.64
CA LYS A 155 -7.45 -30.35 20.88
C LYS A 155 -8.67 -29.60 20.31
N ALA A 156 -9.58 -30.32 19.65
CA ALA A 156 -10.72 -29.75 18.94
C ALA A 156 -11.58 -28.79 19.78
N ARG A 157 -11.83 -29.16 21.06
CA ARG A 157 -12.56 -28.30 22.01
C ARG A 157 -11.86 -26.96 22.25
N LEU A 158 -10.54 -26.97 22.42
CA LEU A 158 -9.77 -25.75 22.67
C LEU A 158 -9.74 -24.86 21.42
N LYS A 159 -9.55 -25.45 20.23
CA LYS A 159 -9.61 -24.74 18.95
C LYS A 159 -10.96 -24.04 18.76
N SER A 160 -12.07 -24.72 19.06
CA SER A 160 -13.42 -24.14 18.94
C SER A 160 -13.66 -22.99 19.93
N MET A 161 -13.28 -23.17 21.20
CA MET A 161 -13.42 -22.11 22.20
C MET A 161 -12.57 -20.89 21.86
N PHE A 162 -11.34 -21.09 21.39
CA PHE A 162 -10.45 -20.02 20.96
C PHE A 162 -10.99 -19.25 19.75
N HIS A 163 -11.40 -19.95 18.69
CA HIS A 163 -12.00 -19.33 17.50
C HIS A 163 -13.25 -18.51 17.85
N ARG A 164 -14.17 -19.09 18.63
CA ARG A 164 -15.40 -18.41 19.04
C ARG A 164 -15.11 -17.20 19.93
N GLY A 165 -14.13 -17.29 20.83
CA GLY A 165 -13.69 -16.19 21.67
C GLY A 165 -13.18 -15.02 20.84
N LEU A 166 -12.27 -15.28 19.89
CA LEU A 166 -11.70 -14.24 19.01
C LEU A 166 -12.75 -13.55 18.14
N ILE A 167 -13.64 -14.34 17.51
CA ILE A 167 -14.72 -13.78 16.67
C ILE A 167 -15.62 -12.88 17.51
N LYS A 168 -15.99 -13.33 18.73
CA LYS A 168 -16.85 -12.55 19.62
C LYS A 168 -16.22 -11.20 19.97
N VAL A 169 -14.93 -11.18 20.34
CA VAL A 169 -14.22 -9.94 20.68
C VAL A 169 -14.19 -8.99 19.48
N ALA A 170 -13.83 -9.50 18.30
CA ALA A 170 -13.77 -8.69 17.07
C ALA A 170 -15.13 -8.06 16.71
N GLN A 171 -16.22 -8.81 16.88
CA GLN A 171 -17.58 -8.30 16.63
C GLN A 171 -18.00 -7.25 17.66
N THR A 172 -17.68 -7.44 18.93
CA THR A 172 -18.10 -6.49 19.99
C THR A 172 -17.36 -5.17 19.97
N THR A 173 -16.15 -5.13 19.41
CA THR A 173 -15.30 -3.93 19.42
C THR A 173 -15.30 -3.16 18.09
N GLY A 174 -15.74 -3.81 17.01
CA GLY A 174 -15.80 -3.21 15.67
C GLY A 174 -17.07 -2.41 15.37
N GLU A 175 -18.10 -2.47 16.21
CA GLU A 175 -19.30 -1.66 16.04
C GLU A 175 -19.07 -0.25 16.60
N PRO A 176 -19.21 0.81 15.79
CA PRO A 176 -19.34 2.15 16.32
C PRO A 176 -20.53 2.13 17.28
N HIS A 177 -20.30 2.50 18.54
CA HIS A 177 -21.37 2.77 19.50
C HIS A 177 -22.17 3.99 19.03
N THR A 178 -22.98 3.85 17.99
CA THR A 178 -23.95 4.84 17.55
C THR A 178 -25.34 4.23 17.63
N SER A 179 -26.01 4.64 18.71
CA SER A 179 -27.45 4.64 18.94
C SER A 179 -28.15 3.32 19.33
N ARG A 180 -28.83 3.44 20.49
CA ARG A 180 -30.21 2.98 20.73
C ARG A 180 -30.38 1.56 21.26
N TRP A 181 -30.22 1.44 22.58
CA TRP A 181 -31.13 0.64 23.39
C TRP A 181 -32.16 1.57 24.02
N THR A 182 -33.20 1.89 23.27
CA THR A 182 -34.53 2.10 23.82
C THR A 182 -35.46 1.34 22.91
N ASN A 183 -36.05 0.26 23.41
CA ASN A 183 -37.38 -0.18 23.03
C ASN A 183 -37.94 -0.92 24.27
N ASP A 184 -38.91 -0.24 24.85
CA ASP A 184 -40.12 -0.72 25.55
C ASP A 184 -40.30 -2.23 25.71
#